data_AF-A0A0Q8SN07-F1
#
_entry.id   AF-A0A0Q8SN07-F1
#
_cell.length_a   1.000
_cell.length_b   1.000
_cell.length_c   1.000
_cell.angle_alpha   90.00
_cell.angle_beta   90.00
_cell.angle_gamma   90.00
#
_symmetry.space_group_name_H-M   'P 1'
#
loop_
_entity.id
_entity.type
_entity.pdbx_description
1 polymer ?
#
loop_
_entity_poly.entity_id
_entity_poly.type
_entity_poly.pdbx_seq_one_letter_code
_entity_poly.pdbx_strand_id
1 'polypeptide(L)'
;MAVLPCLALLTACQGQTDLAASGCLPLRVPAQVVLVQEAGLYAVGRDANGKTLVLSPHPRNTANDDFHGTRLVRTLAPGTRLGIDRLQQAWGFDVGKGRISAFGTVAGGERFEYGWGGGTVIGRAPWEPATVPHLRTVACGD
;
A
#
# COMPACT_ATOMS: atom_id res chain seq x y z
N MET A 1 35.49 17.07 38.20
CA MET A 1 35.07 16.09 37.17
C MET A 1 33.59 15.82 37.39
N ALA A 2 32.74 16.41 36.54
CA ALA A 2 31.30 16.16 36.54
C ALA A 2 30.98 15.15 35.44
N VAL A 3 30.33 14.05 35.83
CA VAL A 3 29.92 12.97 34.94
C VAL A 3 28.75 13.47 34.10
N LEU A 4 28.94 13.63 32.79
CA LEU A 4 27.84 13.90 31.86
C LEU A 4 26.94 12.66 31.79
N PRO A 5 25.62 12.77 32.06
CA PRO A 5 24.70 11.69 31.76
C PRO A 5 24.51 11.66 30.24
N CYS A 6 24.96 10.57 29.60
CA CYS A 6 24.60 10.28 28.22
C CYS A 6 23.08 10.10 28.14
N LEU A 7 22.39 11.15 27.69
CA LEU A 7 21.03 11.08 27.16
C LEU A 7 21.07 10.24 25.89
N ALA A 8 20.91 8.92 26.05
CA ALA A 8 20.64 8.02 24.94
C ALA A 8 19.21 8.31 24.46
N LEU A 9 19.10 9.24 23.52
CA LEU A 9 17.90 9.44 22.72
C LEU A 9 17.69 8.18 21.87
N LEU A 10 16.85 7.26 22.35
CA LEU A 10 16.30 6.17 21.56
C LEU A 10 15.33 6.76 20.52
N THR A 11 15.85 7.45 19.52
CA THR A 11 15.11 7.74 18.31
C THR A 11 15.03 6.43 17.53
N ALA A 12 14.02 5.61 17.81
CA ALA A 12 13.71 4.47 16.97
C ALA A 12 13.47 5.00 15.54
N CYS A 13 14.39 4.72 14.63
CA CYS A 13 14.28 5.09 13.22
C CYS A 13 13.17 4.23 12.60
N GLN A 14 11.92 4.68 12.69
CA GLN A 14 10.86 4.24 11.80
C GLN A 14 11.08 4.91 10.44
N GLY A 15 10.94 4.15 9.35
CA GLY A 15 11.18 4.66 8.02
C GLY A 15 10.25 4.10 6.97
N GLN A 16 10.34 4.70 5.79
CA GLN A 16 9.63 4.29 4.59
C GLN A 16 10.62 4.28 3.42
N THR A 17 10.61 3.21 2.64
CA THR A 17 11.45 3.06 1.45
C THR A 17 10.56 3.07 0.22
N ASP A 18 10.88 3.93 -0.74
CA ASP A 18 10.26 3.90 -2.07
C ASP A 18 10.93 2.79 -2.90
N LEU A 19 10.17 1.74 -3.20
CA LEU A 19 10.65 0.56 -3.94
C LEU A 19 10.74 0.81 -5.45
N ALA A 20 10.05 1.83 -5.97
CA ALA A 20 10.11 2.18 -7.38
C ALA A 20 11.39 2.96 -7.70
N ALA A 21 11.78 3.89 -6.82
CA ALA A 21 13.00 4.69 -6.98
C ALA A 21 14.29 3.87 -6.89
N SER A 22 14.29 2.77 -6.13
CA SER A 22 15.45 1.88 -5.94
C SER A 22 15.61 0.81 -7.03
N GLY A 23 14.73 0.79 -8.04
CA GLY A 23 14.77 -0.21 -9.11
C GLY A 23 14.44 -1.64 -8.66
N CYS A 24 13.93 -1.80 -7.44
CA CYS A 24 13.56 -3.10 -6.86
C CYS A 24 12.36 -3.76 -7.52
N LEU A 25 11.60 -2.98 -8.29
CA LEU A 25 10.43 -3.42 -9.02
C LEU A 25 10.54 -2.93 -10.46
N PRO A 26 9.89 -3.61 -11.42
CA PRO A 26 9.86 -3.15 -12.80
C PRO A 26 9.17 -1.79 -12.99
N LEU A 27 8.56 -1.23 -11.93
CA LEU A 27 7.86 0.05 -11.91
C LEU A 27 8.86 1.21 -11.83
N ARG A 28 9.19 1.83 -12.97
CA ARG A 28 10.17 2.93 -13.04
C ARG A 28 9.60 4.36 -13.04
N VAL A 29 8.28 4.54 -13.13
CA VAL A 29 7.53 5.83 -13.24
C VAL A 29 6.02 5.53 -13.12
N PRO A 30 5.08 6.52 -13.10
CA PRO A 30 3.67 6.20 -12.94
C PRO A 30 3.20 5.17 -13.96
N ALA A 31 2.81 3.99 -13.49
CA ALA A 31 2.30 2.93 -14.35
C ALA A 31 0.79 3.05 -14.47
N GLN A 32 0.28 2.92 -15.68
CA GLN A 32 -1.15 2.77 -15.90
C GLN A 32 -1.49 1.29 -15.93
N VAL A 33 -2.41 0.89 -15.06
CA VAL A 33 -2.94 -0.48 -15.00
C VAL A 33 -4.44 -0.45 -15.17
N VAL A 34 -5.00 -1.56 -15.64
CA VAL A 34 -6.44 -1.71 -15.85
C VAL A 34 -6.95 -2.75 -14.88
N LEU A 35 -7.99 -2.43 -14.11
CA LEU A 35 -8.65 -3.40 -13.25
C LEU A 35 -9.15 -4.60 -14.07
N VAL A 36 -8.78 -5.80 -13.67
CA VAL A 36 -9.28 -7.04 -14.31
C VAL A 36 -10.52 -7.58 -13.60
N GLN A 37 -10.79 -7.10 -12.39
CA GLN A 37 -11.95 -7.44 -11.58
C GLN A 37 -12.49 -6.20 -10.85
N GLU A 38 -13.68 -6.32 -10.29
CA GLU A 38 -14.29 -5.25 -9.48
C GLU A 38 -13.46 -4.96 -8.22
N ALA A 39 -13.38 -3.68 -7.86
CA ALA A 39 -12.72 -3.21 -6.65
C ALA A 39 -13.54 -2.11 -5.97
N GLY A 40 -13.37 -1.94 -4.67
CA GLY A 40 -13.96 -0.85 -3.90
C GLY A 40 -12.90 0.14 -3.44
N LEU A 41 -13.26 1.41 -3.42
CA LEU A 41 -12.57 2.46 -2.69
C LEU A 41 -13.24 2.65 -1.34
N TYR A 42 -12.47 2.46 -0.28
CA TYR A 42 -12.97 2.47 1.09
C TYR A 42 -12.34 3.62 1.87
N ALA A 43 -13.18 4.32 2.62
CA ALA A 43 -12.74 5.21 3.67
C ALA A 43 -12.51 4.37 4.94
N VAL A 44 -11.38 4.55 5.62
CA VAL A 44 -11.06 3.86 6.89
C VAL A 44 -10.93 4.90 8.01
N GLY A 45 -11.58 4.65 9.14
CA GLY A 45 -11.62 5.56 10.29
C GLY A 45 -12.63 6.70 10.16
N ARG A 46 -12.83 7.44 11.26
CA ARG A 46 -13.91 8.45 11.39
C ARG A 46 -13.70 9.74 10.60
N ASP A 47 -12.49 10.01 10.12
CA ASP A 47 -12.09 11.30 9.54
C ASP A 47 -11.64 11.17 8.07
N ALA A 48 -12.40 10.41 7.29
CA ALA A 48 -12.04 10.03 5.93
C ALA A 48 -12.36 11.08 4.86
N ASN A 49 -12.89 12.25 5.26
CA ASN A 49 -13.21 13.33 4.34
C ASN A 49 -11.90 14.08 3.98
N GLY A 50 -11.15 13.55 3.01
CA GLY A 50 -9.94 14.17 2.46
C GLY A 50 -8.67 13.32 2.50
N LYS A 51 -8.73 12.07 2.98
CA LYS A 51 -7.58 11.15 3.08
C LYS A 51 -7.55 10.14 1.92
N THR A 52 -6.36 9.61 1.64
CA THR A 52 -6.15 8.50 0.69
C THR A 52 -7.10 7.35 1.00
N LEU A 53 -7.89 6.92 0.01
CA LEU A 53 -8.84 5.82 0.15
C LEU A 53 -8.11 4.48 0.09
N VAL A 54 -8.64 3.46 0.74
CA VAL A 54 -8.11 2.10 0.61
C VAL A 54 -8.77 1.42 -0.58
N LEU A 55 -8.00 1.05 -1.59
CA LEU A 55 -8.46 0.17 -2.65
C LEU A 55 -8.44 -1.27 -2.12
N SER A 56 -9.49 -2.04 -2.39
CA SER A 56 -9.57 -3.46 -2.02
C SER A 56 -10.46 -4.22 -3.00
N PRO A 57 -10.33 -5.55 -3.17
CA PRO A 57 -11.32 -6.35 -3.87
C PRO A 57 -12.75 -6.07 -3.38
N HIS A 58 -13.73 -6.10 -4.28
CA HIS A 58 -15.15 -6.03 -3.94
C HIS A 58 -15.89 -7.19 -4.64
N PRO A 59 -16.72 -7.98 -3.92
CA PRO A 59 -16.93 -7.90 -2.46
C PRO A 59 -15.69 -8.35 -1.67
N ARG A 60 -15.60 -7.91 -0.41
CA ARG A 60 -14.59 -8.37 0.56
C ARG A 60 -15.25 -8.85 1.85
N ASN A 61 -14.47 -9.48 2.72
CA ASN A 61 -14.90 -9.73 4.09
C ASN A 61 -15.08 -8.41 4.84
N THR A 62 -16.27 -8.19 5.39
CA THR A 62 -16.68 -6.98 6.11
C THR A 62 -16.78 -7.17 7.62
N ALA A 63 -16.39 -8.33 8.16
CA ALA A 63 -16.59 -8.69 9.57
C ALA A 63 -16.00 -7.68 10.58
N ASN A 64 -14.94 -6.95 10.19
CA ASN A 64 -14.27 -5.97 11.04
C ASN A 64 -14.50 -4.52 10.60
N ASP A 65 -15.43 -4.27 9.68
CA ASP A 65 -15.64 -2.94 9.10
C ASP A 65 -16.08 -1.94 10.15
N ASP A 66 -17.04 -2.32 11.00
CA ASP A 66 -17.54 -1.45 12.07
C ASP A 66 -16.44 -1.10 13.08
N PHE A 67 -15.63 -2.09 13.45
CA PHE A 67 -14.50 -1.88 14.37
C PHE A 67 -13.45 -0.92 13.79
N HIS A 68 -13.15 -1.04 12.50
CA HIS A 68 -12.19 -0.17 11.82
C HIS A 68 -12.81 1.13 11.27
N GLY A 69 -14.12 1.31 11.41
CA GLY A 69 -14.86 2.40 10.76
C GLY A 69 -14.66 2.41 9.23
N THR A 70 -14.60 1.24 8.62
CA THR A 70 -14.39 1.11 7.18
C THR A 70 -15.72 1.21 6.43
N ARG A 71 -15.80 2.11 5.45
CA ARG A 71 -17.01 2.33 4.64
C ARG A 71 -16.68 2.34 3.16
N LEU A 72 -17.51 1.69 2.35
CA LEU A 72 -17.42 1.78 0.90
C LEU A 72 -17.80 3.19 0.46
N VAL A 73 -16.92 3.85 -0.29
CA VAL A 73 -17.17 5.16 -0.90
C VAL A 73 -17.64 4.98 -2.33
N ARG A 74 -16.97 4.10 -3.08
CA ARG A 74 -17.24 3.91 -4.50
C ARG A 74 -16.78 2.53 -4.97
N THR A 75 -17.57 1.90 -5.82
CA THR A 75 -17.16 0.70 -6.56
C THR A 75 -16.56 1.09 -7.91
N LEU A 76 -15.51 0.38 -8.31
CA LEU A 76 -14.81 0.51 -9.59
C LEU A 76 -15.05 -0.76 -10.39
N ALA A 77 -15.61 -0.60 -11.59
CA ALA A 77 -15.86 -1.72 -12.49
C ALA A 77 -14.56 -2.28 -13.09
N PRO A 78 -14.54 -3.56 -13.52
CA PRO A 78 -13.51 -4.06 -14.42
C PRO A 78 -13.32 -3.13 -15.62
N GLY A 79 -12.08 -2.99 -16.10
CA GLY A 79 -11.74 -2.05 -17.18
C GLY A 79 -11.39 -0.63 -16.70
N THR A 80 -11.63 -0.30 -15.42
CA THR A 80 -11.23 0.99 -14.85
C THR A 80 -9.71 1.16 -14.89
N ARG A 81 -9.23 2.29 -15.40
CA ARG A 81 -7.80 2.66 -15.39
C ARG A 81 -7.40 3.24 -14.05
N LEU A 82 -6.25 2.78 -13.55
CA LEU A 82 -5.60 3.27 -12.33
C LEU A 82 -4.20 3.76 -12.69
N GLY A 83 -3.82 4.92 -12.15
CA GLY A 83 -2.43 5.34 -12.09
C GLY A 83 -1.78 4.79 -10.82
N ILE A 84 -0.63 4.13 -10.94
CA ILE A 84 0.22 3.72 -9.81
C ILE A 84 1.39 4.68 -9.77
N ASP A 85 1.41 5.57 -8.78
CA ASP A 85 2.41 6.63 -8.66
C ASP A 85 3.69 6.09 -7.98
N ARG A 86 3.52 5.29 -6.93
CA ARG A 86 4.62 4.88 -6.04
C ARG A 86 4.31 3.56 -5.35
N LEU A 87 5.35 2.78 -5.11
CA LEU A 87 5.32 1.63 -4.21
C LEU A 87 6.19 1.90 -3.00
N GLN A 88 5.63 1.68 -1.82
CA GLN A 88 6.31 2.01 -0.57
C GLN A 88 6.31 0.83 0.38
N GLN A 89 7.44 0.61 1.02
CA GLN A 89 7.58 -0.33 2.12
C GLN A 89 7.84 0.42 3.42
N ALA A 90 6.99 0.20 4.43
CA ALA A 90 7.27 0.67 5.79
C ALA A 90 8.22 -0.29 6.51
N TRP A 91 9.09 0.20 7.40
CA TRP A 91 9.98 -0.63 8.24
C TRP A 91 10.22 -0.02 9.63
N GLY A 92 10.61 -0.86 10.59
CA GLY A 92 10.97 -0.48 11.96
C GLY A 92 11.78 -1.59 12.67
N PHE A 93 12.59 -1.22 13.67
CA PHE A 93 13.61 -2.09 14.30
C PHE A 93 13.04 -3.38 14.93
N ASP A 94 11.78 -3.34 15.41
CA ASP A 94 11.15 -4.49 16.07
C ASP A 94 10.28 -5.36 15.15
N VAL A 95 10.10 -4.98 13.88
CA VAL A 95 9.12 -5.62 12.97
C VAL A 95 9.64 -5.92 11.55
N GLY A 96 10.92 -5.66 11.26
CA GLY A 96 11.52 -5.98 9.96
C GLY A 96 10.90 -5.22 8.78
N LYS A 97 11.09 -5.75 7.56
CA LYS A 97 10.44 -5.25 6.32
C LYS A 97 8.92 -5.38 6.47
N GLY A 98 8.22 -4.26 6.60
CA GLY A 98 6.78 -4.19 6.88
C GLY A 98 5.91 -4.22 5.61
N ARG A 99 4.68 -3.68 5.73
CA ARG A 99 3.67 -3.63 4.65
C ARG A 99 4.23 -2.94 3.40
N ILE A 100 3.99 -3.57 2.25
CA ILE A 100 4.19 -2.99 0.93
C ILE A 100 2.85 -2.44 0.44
N SER A 101 2.83 -1.15 0.13
CA SER A 101 1.64 -0.43 -0.32
C SER A 101 1.86 0.19 -1.69
N ALA A 102 0.86 0.06 -2.57
CA ALA A 102 0.78 0.82 -3.81
C ALA A 102 -0.06 2.06 -3.61
N PHE A 103 0.48 3.22 -3.98
CA PHE A 103 -0.23 4.49 -3.96
C PHE A 103 -0.52 4.95 -5.38
N GLY A 104 -1.70 5.51 -5.59
CA GLY A 104 -2.14 5.84 -6.93
C GLY A 104 -3.34 6.76 -6.97
N THR A 105 -3.85 6.94 -8.19
CA THR A 105 -5.03 7.76 -8.50
C THR A 105 -5.97 7.00 -9.42
N VAL A 106 -7.27 7.17 -9.20
CA VAL A 106 -8.31 6.70 -10.13
C VAL A 106 -8.70 7.84 -11.08
N ALA A 107 -9.36 7.52 -12.19
CA ALA A 107 -9.71 8.52 -13.22
C ALA A 107 -10.57 9.70 -12.71
N GLY A 108 -11.28 9.55 -11.58
CA GLY A 108 -12.03 10.64 -10.94
C GLY A 108 -11.19 11.56 -10.05
N GLY A 109 -9.87 11.33 -9.95
CA GLY A 109 -8.94 12.10 -9.14
C GLY A 109 -8.79 11.59 -7.70
N GLU A 110 -9.61 10.63 -7.26
CA GLU A 110 -9.48 10.06 -5.92
C GLU A 110 -8.12 9.33 -5.77
N ARG A 111 -7.37 9.69 -4.72
CA ARG A 111 -6.12 9.00 -4.37
C ARG A 111 -6.43 7.73 -3.61
N PHE A 112 -5.67 6.67 -3.88
CA PHE A 112 -5.81 5.41 -3.18
C PHE A 112 -4.48 4.85 -2.67
N GLU A 113 -4.59 3.99 -1.67
CA GLU A 113 -3.58 3.06 -1.18
C GLU A 113 -4.12 1.64 -1.34
N TYR A 114 -3.30 0.73 -1.87
CA TYR A 114 -3.56 -0.69 -1.92
C TYR A 114 -2.48 -1.43 -1.14
N GLY A 115 -2.86 -2.12 -0.06
CA GLY A 115 -1.96 -3.03 0.65
C GLY A 115 -1.68 -4.26 -0.23
N TRP A 116 -0.50 -4.31 -0.84
CA TRP A 116 -0.17 -5.30 -1.86
C TRP A 116 0.60 -6.50 -1.30
N GLY A 117 1.33 -6.30 -0.21
CA GLY A 117 2.13 -7.36 0.39
C GLY A 117 2.80 -6.95 1.68
N GLY A 118 3.83 -7.71 2.07
CA GLY A 118 4.61 -7.48 3.27
C GLY A 118 5.95 -8.19 3.19
N GLY A 119 6.95 -7.68 3.92
CA GLY A 119 8.30 -8.23 3.82
C GLY A 119 8.85 -8.11 2.41
N THR A 120 9.42 -9.17 1.86
CA THR A 120 9.90 -9.17 0.47
C THR A 120 8.88 -9.74 -0.52
N VAL A 121 7.61 -9.92 -0.12
CA VAL A 121 6.62 -10.65 -0.91
C VAL A 121 5.44 -9.74 -1.28
N ILE A 122 5.04 -9.78 -2.55
CA ILE A 122 3.81 -9.14 -3.05
C ILE A 122 2.85 -10.17 -3.62
N GLY A 123 1.56 -9.98 -3.30
CA GLY A 123 0.47 -10.77 -3.85
C GLY A 123 0.17 -10.44 -5.31
N ARG A 124 -0.86 -11.10 -5.87
CA ARG A 124 -1.51 -10.62 -7.11
C ARG A 124 -2.46 -9.46 -6.79
N ALA A 125 -2.36 -8.36 -7.52
CA ALA A 125 -3.24 -7.21 -7.39
C ALA A 125 -4.55 -7.37 -8.20
N PRO A 126 -5.61 -6.58 -7.92
CA PRO A 126 -6.88 -6.63 -8.65
C PRO A 126 -6.81 -6.20 -10.13
N TRP A 127 -5.70 -5.58 -10.54
CA TRP A 127 -5.42 -5.22 -11.95
C TRP A 127 -4.52 -6.24 -12.66
N GLU A 128 -4.13 -7.31 -11.98
CA GLU A 128 -3.27 -8.33 -12.55
C GLU A 128 -4.09 -9.57 -12.92
N PRO A 129 -3.88 -10.13 -14.13
CA PRO A 129 -4.61 -11.32 -14.56
C PRO A 129 -4.23 -12.53 -13.71
N ALA A 130 -5.10 -13.54 -13.67
CA ALA A 130 -4.87 -14.78 -12.91
C ALA A 130 -3.60 -15.54 -13.33
N THR A 131 -3.08 -15.28 -14.53
CA THR A 131 -1.82 -15.82 -15.04
C THR A 131 -0.59 -15.25 -14.32
N VAL A 132 -0.72 -14.10 -13.65
CA VAL A 132 0.32 -13.59 -12.75
C VAL A 132 0.34 -14.47 -11.50
N PRO A 133 1.52 -15.02 -11.12
CA PRO A 133 1.66 -15.84 -9.91
C PRO A 133 1.14 -15.12 -8.68
N HIS A 134 0.51 -15.87 -7.77
CA HIS A 134 -0.14 -15.31 -6.58
C HIS A 134 0.84 -14.64 -5.62
N LEU A 135 2.13 -14.97 -5.70
CA LEU A 135 3.21 -14.43 -4.87
C LEU A 135 4.45 -14.19 -5.73
N ARG A 136 5.09 -13.04 -5.54
CA ARG A 136 6.38 -12.69 -6.16
C ARG A 136 7.30 -12.09 -5.10
N THR A 137 8.59 -12.32 -5.27
CA THR A 137 9.62 -11.72 -4.43
C THR A 137 10.07 -10.38 -5.01
N VAL A 138 10.21 -9.38 -4.16
CA VAL A 138 10.83 -8.09 -4.49
C VAL A 138 12.34 -8.24 -4.34
N ALA A 139 13.09 -7.98 -5.41
CA ALA A 139 14.55 -8.04 -5.39
C ALA A 139 15.11 -6.68 -4.93
N CYS A 140 15.19 -6.47 -3.61
CA CYS A 140 15.99 -5.40 -3.02
C CYS A 140 17.10 -6.01 -2.17
N GLY A 141 18.29 -5.41 -2.20
CA GLY A 141 19.35 -5.71 -1.22
C GLY A 141 18.84 -5.51 0.22
N ASP A 142 19.35 -6.34 1.13
CA ASP A 142 19.08 -6.26 2.57
C ASP A 142 19.86 -5.13 3.25
#